data_AF-A0A1F6NZ82-F1
#
_entry.id   AF-A0A1F6NZ82-F1
#
_cell.length_a   1.000
_cell.length_b   1.000
_cell.length_c   1.000
_cell.angle_alpha   90.00
_cell.angle_beta   90.00
_cell.angle_gamma   90.00
#
_symmetry.space_group_name_H-M   'P 1'
#
loop_
_entity.id
_entity.type
_entity.pdbx_description
1 polymer ?
#
loop_
_entity_poly.entity_id
_entity_poly.type
_entity_poly.pdbx_seq_one_letter_code
_entity_poly.pdbx_strand_id
1 'polypeptide(L)'
;MTKKKTKEYLLSLGVPGLTEDRFNRIYWDLCNLNLSGRDLSGLKLYNCDFRGTNLNDANLSESDCRGGYFDKNTTLHRANLSDANFDFSNCQGADFSGAKILRTSFKDVKYENADFLNTDIGRYKKNQLKIAKAQVYKRPIIGTPFQVAVSKTSEAIKNTARTLKFYVYRFFL
;
A
#
# COMPACT_ATOMS: atom_id res chain seq x y z
N MET A 1 16.96 8.75 -8.73
CA MET A 1 17.11 10.18 -8.38
C MET A 1 17.65 10.38 -6.95
N THR A 2 18.23 11.54 -6.57
CA THR A 2 18.63 11.83 -5.16
C THR A 2 17.50 12.49 -4.38
N LYS A 3 17.55 12.49 -3.04
CA LYS A 3 16.53 13.16 -2.18
C LYS A 3 16.50 14.68 -2.43
N LYS A 4 17.65 15.32 -2.64
CA LYS A 4 17.71 16.74 -3.05
C LYS A 4 16.98 17.00 -4.37
N LYS A 5 17.27 16.22 -5.42
CA LYS A 5 16.58 16.34 -6.72
C LYS A 5 15.08 16.03 -6.62
N THR A 6 14.69 15.11 -5.74
CA THR A 6 13.27 14.80 -5.48
C THR A 6 12.56 16.02 -4.90
N LYS A 7 13.18 16.75 -3.96
CA LYS A 7 12.62 17.98 -3.40
C LYS A 7 12.48 19.07 -4.46
N GLU A 8 13.54 19.32 -5.23
CA GLU A 8 13.53 20.29 -6.32
C GLU A 8 12.40 19.98 -7.32
N TYR A 9 12.25 18.71 -7.69
CA TYR A 9 11.16 18.26 -8.54
C TYR A 9 9.78 18.52 -7.92
N LEU A 10 9.56 18.12 -6.66
CA LEU A 10 8.29 18.33 -5.96
C LEU A 10 7.89 19.81 -5.90
N LEU A 11 8.83 20.70 -5.60
CA LEU A 11 8.59 22.15 -5.59
C LEU A 11 8.29 22.69 -6.99
N SER A 12 8.92 22.13 -8.03
CA SER A 12 8.66 22.52 -9.43
C SER A 12 7.26 22.14 -9.92
N LEU A 13 6.54 21.23 -9.24
CA LEU A 13 5.18 20.84 -9.61
C LEU A 13 4.15 21.97 -9.44
N GLY A 14 4.49 23.02 -8.68
CA GLY A 14 3.60 24.15 -8.41
C GLY A 14 2.34 23.76 -7.64
N VAL A 15 2.43 22.73 -6.77
CA VAL A 15 1.30 22.25 -5.98
C VAL A 15 0.97 23.29 -4.91
N PRO A 16 -0.27 23.81 -4.85
CA PRO A 16 -0.66 24.77 -3.82
C PRO A 16 -0.39 24.23 -2.42
N GLY A 17 0.26 25.05 -1.60
CA GLY A 17 0.63 24.69 -0.23
C GLY A 17 1.91 23.86 -0.12
N LEU A 18 2.50 23.33 -1.21
CA LEU A 18 3.77 22.62 -1.19
C LEU A 18 4.95 23.60 -1.28
N THR A 19 5.44 24.03 -0.12
CA THR A 19 6.48 25.03 0.02
C THR A 19 7.73 24.47 0.70
N GLU A 20 8.84 25.22 0.63
CA GLU A 20 10.16 24.84 1.13
C GLU A 20 10.18 24.41 2.61
N ASP A 21 9.35 25.04 3.45
CA ASP A 21 9.23 24.78 4.89
C ASP A 21 8.72 23.36 5.23
N ARG A 22 8.07 22.69 4.29
CA ARG A 22 7.59 21.31 4.47
C ARG A 22 8.69 20.26 4.39
N PHE A 23 9.90 20.64 4.00
CA PHE A 23 11.03 19.75 3.79
C PHE A 23 12.05 19.85 4.92
N ASN A 24 11.82 19.14 6.03
CA ASN A 24 12.78 19.09 7.13
C ASN A 24 13.73 17.87 7.03
N ARG A 25 14.68 17.77 7.96
CA ARG A 25 15.72 16.72 7.96
C ARG A 25 15.23 15.34 8.39
N ILE A 26 14.11 15.27 9.09
CA ILE A 26 13.56 14.05 9.69
C ILE A 26 12.56 13.41 8.73
N TYR A 27 11.60 14.21 8.27
CA TYR A 27 10.54 13.80 7.36
C TYR A 27 10.15 14.95 6.43
N TRP A 28 9.42 14.64 5.36
CA TRP A 28 8.79 15.65 4.53
C TRP A 28 7.29 15.65 4.77
N ASP A 29 6.73 16.81 5.03
CA ASP A 29 5.30 17.00 5.19
C ASP A 29 4.65 17.14 3.81
N LEU A 30 3.95 16.10 3.37
CA LEU A 30 3.14 16.14 2.16
C LEU A 30 1.64 16.07 2.48
N CYS A 31 1.26 16.32 3.74
CA CYS A 31 -0.11 16.17 4.19
C CYS A 31 -1.08 17.13 3.48
N ASN A 32 -2.30 16.65 3.25
CA ASN A 32 -3.41 17.42 2.70
C ASN A 32 -3.12 18.09 1.35
N LEU A 33 -2.12 17.60 0.61
CA LEU A 33 -1.80 18.10 -0.72
C LEU A 33 -2.66 17.41 -1.79
N ASN A 34 -2.92 18.14 -2.87
CA ASN A 34 -3.46 17.55 -4.08
C ASN A 34 -2.33 17.20 -5.05
N LEU A 35 -1.95 15.92 -5.06
CA LEU A 35 -0.95 15.34 -5.95
C LEU A 35 -1.60 14.44 -7.01
N SER A 36 -2.91 14.58 -7.25
CA SER A 36 -3.63 13.73 -8.20
C SER A 36 -3.07 13.88 -9.62
N GLY A 37 -2.99 12.75 -10.34
CA GLY A 37 -2.49 12.68 -11.71
C GLY A 37 -1.02 13.07 -11.91
N ARG A 38 -0.26 13.39 -10.84
CA ARG A 38 1.14 13.81 -10.95
C ARG A 38 2.05 12.61 -11.23
N ASP A 39 3.11 12.86 -12.00
CA ASP A 39 4.19 11.90 -12.14
C ASP A 39 5.12 12.00 -10.93
N LEU A 40 5.10 10.97 -10.10
CA LEU A 40 5.93 10.79 -8.92
C LEU A 40 6.80 9.53 -9.07
N SER A 41 7.04 9.09 -10.30
CA SER A 41 7.81 7.88 -10.57
C SER A 41 9.28 8.03 -10.19
N GLY A 42 9.85 6.97 -9.63
CA GLY A 42 11.27 6.92 -9.22
C GLY A 42 11.66 7.92 -8.12
N LEU A 43 10.69 8.62 -7.51
CA LEU A 43 10.95 9.60 -6.45
C LEU A 43 11.40 8.90 -5.17
N LYS A 44 12.32 9.54 -4.44
CA LYS A 44 12.72 9.10 -3.09
C LYS A 44 11.81 9.75 -2.05
N LEU A 45 10.70 9.10 -1.74
CA LEU A 45 9.64 9.55 -0.83
C LEU A 45 9.67 8.85 0.54
N TYR A 46 10.79 8.24 0.91
CA TYR A 46 10.92 7.59 2.22
C TYR A 46 10.73 8.61 3.36
N ASN A 47 10.11 8.15 4.45
CA ASN A 47 9.73 8.91 5.63
C ASN A 47 8.93 10.19 5.32
N CYS A 48 8.07 10.18 4.30
CA CYS A 48 7.17 11.30 4.03
C CYS A 48 5.82 11.09 4.72
N ASP A 49 5.20 12.18 5.15
CA ASP A 49 3.87 12.19 5.72
C ASP A 49 2.85 12.53 4.63
N PHE A 50 2.00 11.57 4.28
CA PHE A 50 0.99 11.67 3.23
C PHE A 50 -0.44 11.75 3.79
N ARG A 51 -0.62 11.96 5.10
CA ARG A 51 -1.97 11.98 5.70
C ARG A 51 -2.87 13.01 5.01
N GLY A 52 -4.08 12.59 4.63
CA GLY A 52 -5.03 13.42 3.88
C GLY A 52 -4.63 13.79 2.45
N THR A 53 -3.57 13.20 1.89
CA THR A 53 -3.10 13.53 0.53
C THR A 53 -3.97 12.86 -0.52
N ASN A 54 -4.32 13.60 -1.56
CA ASN A 54 -4.94 13.03 -2.76
C ASN A 54 -3.84 12.64 -3.78
N LEU A 55 -3.62 11.34 -3.95
CA LEU A 55 -2.74 10.71 -4.93
C LEU A 55 -3.53 9.94 -6.00
N ASN A 56 -4.82 10.24 -6.18
CA ASN A 56 -5.65 9.57 -7.17
C ASN A 56 -5.04 9.74 -8.57
N ASP A 57 -5.01 8.65 -9.34
CA ASP A 57 -4.45 8.59 -10.69
C ASP A 57 -2.95 8.98 -10.78
N ALA A 58 -2.24 9.17 -9.66
CA ALA A 58 -0.83 9.52 -9.65
C ALA A 58 0.05 8.36 -10.10
N ASN A 59 1.18 8.66 -10.75
CA ASN A 59 2.17 7.66 -11.10
C ASN A 59 3.26 7.60 -10.02
N LEU A 60 3.23 6.61 -9.14
CA LEU A 60 4.26 6.35 -8.13
C LEU A 60 5.14 5.16 -8.51
N SER A 61 5.20 4.77 -9.78
CA SER A 61 5.98 3.60 -10.19
C SER A 61 7.45 3.75 -9.82
N GLU A 62 8.08 2.68 -9.34
CA GLU A 62 9.49 2.67 -8.91
C GLU A 62 9.82 3.67 -7.77
N SER A 63 8.82 4.28 -7.14
CA SER A 63 9.06 5.21 -6.03
C SER A 63 9.43 4.46 -4.75
N ASP A 64 10.24 5.11 -3.92
CA ASP A 64 10.61 4.62 -2.60
C ASP A 64 9.80 5.37 -1.54
N CYS A 65 8.70 4.78 -1.08
CA CYS A 65 7.76 5.30 -0.08
C CYS A 65 7.96 4.66 1.31
N ARG A 66 9.13 4.05 1.57
CA ARG A 66 9.41 3.35 2.83
C ARG A 66 9.18 4.23 4.05
N GLY A 67 8.52 3.68 5.07
CA GLY A 67 8.22 4.42 6.30
C GLY A 67 7.28 5.62 6.11
N GLY A 68 6.57 5.70 4.97
CA GLY A 68 5.58 6.74 4.73
C GLY A 68 4.35 6.61 5.64
N TYR A 69 3.65 7.72 5.88
CA TYR A 69 2.43 7.75 6.69
C TYR A 69 1.22 8.09 5.82
N PHE A 70 0.33 7.14 5.64
CA PHE A 70 -0.93 7.23 4.92
C PHE A 70 -2.04 6.85 5.89
N ASP A 71 -3.07 7.70 6.00
CA ASP A 71 -4.23 7.47 6.87
C ASP A 71 -5.51 7.25 6.06
N LYS A 72 -6.64 7.10 6.77
CA LYS A 72 -7.97 6.97 6.20
C LYS A 72 -8.43 8.11 5.28
N ASN A 73 -7.74 9.25 5.30
CA ASN A 73 -8.05 10.38 4.43
C ASN A 73 -7.14 10.41 3.20
N THR A 74 -6.19 9.49 3.10
CA THR A 74 -5.24 9.42 1.99
C THR A 74 -5.82 8.54 0.88
N THR A 75 -5.89 9.08 -0.34
CA THR A 75 -6.47 8.38 -1.49
C THR A 75 -5.44 8.14 -2.57
N LEU A 76 -5.30 6.90 -3.02
CA LEU A 76 -4.45 6.43 -4.10
C LEU A 76 -5.29 5.71 -5.17
N HIS A 77 -6.55 6.11 -5.32
CA HIS A 77 -7.49 5.46 -6.22
C HIS A 77 -6.93 5.48 -7.66
N ARG A 78 -6.83 4.31 -8.29
CA ARG A 78 -6.23 4.11 -9.63
C ARG A 78 -4.78 4.59 -9.80
N ALA A 79 -4.06 4.85 -8.71
CA ALA A 79 -2.63 5.19 -8.79
C ALA A 79 -1.82 4.03 -9.39
N ASN A 80 -0.73 4.36 -10.09
CA ASN A 80 0.23 3.35 -10.53
C ASN A 80 1.35 3.20 -9.50
N LEU A 81 1.37 2.09 -8.77
CA LEU A 81 2.37 1.77 -7.75
C LEU A 81 3.34 0.67 -8.21
N SER A 82 3.38 0.38 -9.52
CA SER A 82 4.21 -0.72 -10.04
C SER A 82 5.67 -0.53 -9.64
N ASP A 83 6.31 -1.57 -9.10
CA ASP A 83 7.69 -1.55 -8.61
C ASP A 83 7.97 -0.56 -7.45
N ALA A 84 6.95 0.04 -6.86
CA ALA A 84 7.13 0.94 -5.71
C ALA A 84 7.46 0.16 -4.43
N ASN A 85 8.10 0.83 -3.47
CA ASN A 85 8.42 0.27 -2.16
C ASN A 85 7.67 1.00 -1.04
N PHE A 86 6.73 0.31 -0.40
CA PHE A 86 5.97 0.77 0.77
C PHE A 86 6.39 0.04 2.07
N ASP A 87 7.60 -0.52 2.12
CA ASP A 87 8.03 -1.25 3.31
C ASP A 87 8.02 -0.35 4.55
N PHE A 88 7.58 -0.89 5.68
CA PHE A 88 7.48 -0.22 6.97
C PHE A 88 6.52 1.00 7.01
N SER A 89 5.73 1.25 5.95
CA SER A 89 4.79 2.36 5.96
C SER A 89 3.60 2.09 6.89
N ASN A 90 2.92 3.16 7.29
CA ASN A 90 1.58 3.08 7.84
C ASN A 90 0.60 3.42 6.73
N CYS A 91 -0.31 2.50 6.41
CA CYS A 91 -1.35 2.64 5.40
C CYS A 91 -2.75 2.38 5.97
N GLN A 92 -2.91 2.50 7.29
CA GLN A 92 -4.18 2.21 7.97
C GLN A 92 -5.32 3.08 7.43
N GLY A 93 -6.35 2.43 6.90
CA GLY A 93 -7.53 3.08 6.35
C GLY A 93 -7.36 3.69 4.96
N ALA A 94 -6.15 3.76 4.40
CA ALA A 94 -5.90 4.43 3.13
C ALA A 94 -6.57 3.71 1.96
N ASP A 95 -7.01 4.46 0.95
CA ASP A 95 -7.70 3.94 -0.23
C ASP A 95 -6.71 3.65 -1.37
N PHE A 96 -6.45 2.38 -1.65
CA PHE A 96 -5.68 1.89 -2.80
C PHE A 96 -6.57 1.30 -3.90
N SER A 97 -7.88 1.52 -3.84
CA SER A 97 -8.83 0.85 -4.75
C SER A 97 -8.52 1.18 -6.21
N GLY A 98 -8.56 0.17 -7.08
CA GLY A 98 -8.24 0.32 -8.50
C GLY A 98 -6.75 0.57 -8.81
N ALA A 99 -5.87 0.70 -7.82
CA ALA A 99 -4.45 0.96 -8.05
C ALA A 99 -3.75 -0.21 -8.74
N LYS A 100 -2.71 0.08 -9.53
CA LYS A 100 -1.80 -0.94 -10.08
C LYS A 100 -0.70 -1.22 -9.07
N ILE A 101 -0.56 -2.46 -8.60
CA ILE A 101 0.40 -2.84 -7.54
C ILE A 101 1.37 -3.94 -8.00
N LEU A 102 1.68 -3.97 -9.29
CA LEU A 102 2.58 -4.97 -9.86
C LEU A 102 3.98 -4.85 -9.27
N ARG A 103 4.48 -5.91 -8.62
CA ARG A 103 5.81 -5.95 -7.96
C ARG A 103 6.01 -4.87 -6.89
N THR A 104 4.93 -4.29 -6.36
CA THR A 104 5.00 -3.37 -5.21
C THR A 104 5.38 -4.13 -3.95
N SER A 105 6.32 -3.58 -3.18
CA SER A 105 6.71 -4.14 -1.87
C SER A 105 5.89 -3.53 -0.75
N PHE A 106 5.35 -4.38 0.12
CA PHE A 106 4.51 -4.03 1.28
C PHE A 106 5.01 -4.73 2.55
N LYS A 107 6.33 -4.93 2.68
CA LYS A 107 6.90 -5.67 3.82
C LYS A 107 6.72 -4.84 5.09
N ASP A 108 6.20 -5.47 6.14
CA ASP A 108 6.02 -4.84 7.46
C ASP A 108 5.17 -3.55 7.43
N VAL A 109 4.26 -3.45 6.46
CA VAL A 109 3.29 -2.34 6.38
C VAL A 109 2.16 -2.53 7.39
N LYS A 110 1.64 -1.44 7.95
CA LYS A 110 0.37 -1.44 8.68
C LYS A 110 -0.76 -1.13 7.71
N TYR A 111 -1.74 -2.01 7.56
CA TYR A 111 -2.77 -1.90 6.51
C TYR A 111 -4.18 -2.15 7.04
N GLU A 112 -4.38 -2.10 8.36
CA GLU A 112 -5.69 -2.29 8.95
C GLU A 112 -6.69 -1.29 8.36
N ASN A 113 -7.81 -1.81 7.85
CA ASN A 113 -8.87 -1.06 7.17
C ASN A 113 -8.48 -0.37 5.86
N ALA A 114 -7.30 -0.61 5.30
CA ALA A 114 -6.96 -0.11 3.97
C ALA A 114 -7.82 -0.78 2.89
N ASP A 115 -8.19 -0.03 1.85
CA ASP A 115 -8.99 -0.54 0.74
C ASP A 115 -8.11 -0.92 -0.44
N PHE A 116 -8.08 -2.21 -0.82
CA PHE A 116 -7.37 -2.72 -2.00
C PHE A 116 -8.32 -3.29 -3.06
N LEU A 117 -9.61 -2.93 -3.02
CA LEU A 117 -10.62 -3.40 -3.98
C LEU A 117 -10.23 -3.06 -5.41
N ASN A 118 -10.43 -4.00 -6.33
CA ASN A 118 -10.15 -3.83 -7.77
C ASN A 118 -8.69 -3.46 -8.12
N THR A 119 -7.74 -3.66 -7.22
CA THR A 119 -6.32 -3.45 -7.54
C THR A 119 -5.84 -4.37 -8.64
N ASP A 120 -5.05 -3.82 -9.56
CA ASP A 120 -4.43 -4.57 -10.65
C ASP A 120 -3.03 -5.06 -10.22
N ILE A 121 -2.94 -6.36 -10.04
CA ILE A 121 -1.74 -7.10 -9.66
C ILE A 121 -0.97 -7.66 -10.88
N GLY A 122 -1.39 -7.29 -12.10
CA GLY A 122 -0.86 -7.77 -13.37
C GLY A 122 -1.32 -9.18 -13.75
N ARG A 123 -0.95 -9.64 -14.95
CA ARG A 123 -1.15 -11.01 -15.46
C ARG A 123 -0.26 -12.04 -14.73
N TYR A 124 -0.31 -12.10 -13.40
CA TYR A 124 0.14 -13.29 -12.70
C TYR A 124 -0.90 -14.40 -12.94
N LYS A 125 -0.44 -15.51 -13.52
CA LYS A 125 -1.27 -16.66 -13.95
C LYS A 125 -2.37 -16.96 -12.93
N LYS A 126 -3.60 -17.03 -13.44
CA LYS A 126 -4.89 -17.35 -12.79
C LYS A 126 -4.86 -18.51 -11.76
N ASN A 127 -3.77 -19.29 -11.68
CA ASN A 127 -3.61 -20.50 -10.88
C ASN A 127 -2.57 -20.40 -9.73
N GLN A 128 -1.96 -19.24 -9.47
CA GLN A 128 -1.02 -19.06 -8.33
C GLN A 128 -1.38 -17.90 -7.40
N LEU A 129 -2.55 -17.32 -7.59
CA LEU A 129 -2.91 -16.06 -6.94
C LEU A 129 -3.89 -16.29 -5.79
N LYS A 130 -3.31 -16.55 -4.61
CA LYS A 130 -4.00 -16.64 -3.31
C LYS A 130 -4.27 -15.28 -2.66
N ILE A 131 -4.26 -14.19 -3.43
CA ILE A 131 -4.32 -12.82 -2.89
C ILE A 131 -5.67 -12.14 -3.19
N ALA A 132 -6.44 -12.61 -4.17
CA ALA A 132 -7.74 -12.00 -4.51
C ALA A 132 -8.93 -12.47 -3.63
N LYS A 133 -8.75 -13.53 -2.83
CA LYS A 133 -9.77 -14.00 -1.86
C LYS A 133 -9.57 -13.44 -0.44
N ALA A 134 -8.55 -12.61 -0.23
CA ALA A 134 -8.22 -12.03 1.07
C ALA A 134 -9.02 -10.74 1.37
N GLN A 135 -10.31 -10.69 1.05
CA GLN A 135 -11.21 -9.69 1.65
C GLN A 135 -11.53 -10.00 3.12
N VAL A 136 -11.20 -11.19 3.64
CA VAL A 136 -11.91 -11.72 4.81
C VAL A 136 -10.96 -12.37 5.80
N TYR A 137 -10.23 -11.57 6.58
CA TYR A 137 -10.00 -11.95 7.97
C TYR A 137 -10.40 -10.78 8.87
N LYS A 138 -11.63 -10.87 9.39
CA LYS A 138 -11.99 -10.23 10.64
C LYS A 138 -10.90 -10.60 11.66
N ARG A 139 -10.18 -9.57 12.12
CA ARG A 139 -9.16 -9.50 13.17
C ARG A 139 -7.70 -9.75 12.73
N PRO A 140 -6.80 -8.79 12.99
CA PRO A 140 -5.37 -8.93 12.71
C PRO A 140 -4.72 -9.90 13.69
N ILE A 141 -3.85 -10.79 13.21
CA ILE A 141 -2.88 -11.48 14.06
C ILE A 141 -1.70 -10.52 14.23
N ILE A 142 -1.61 -9.91 15.42
CA ILE A 142 -0.51 -9.05 15.82
C ILE A 142 0.80 -9.84 15.75
N GLY A 143 1.79 -9.32 15.01
CA GLY A 143 3.19 -9.74 15.16
C GLY A 143 3.78 -10.69 14.12
N THR A 144 3.18 -10.88 12.93
CA THR A 144 3.85 -11.61 11.84
C THR A 144 4.37 -10.64 10.76
N PRO A 145 5.70 -10.58 10.54
CA PRO A 145 6.27 -9.82 9.43
C PRO A 145 5.80 -10.42 8.11
N PHE A 146 5.41 -9.59 7.15
CA PHE A 146 5.06 -10.02 5.79
C PHE A 146 6.34 -10.39 5.01
N GLN A 147 7.13 -11.35 5.52
CA GLN A 147 8.01 -12.12 4.66
C GLN A 147 7.11 -13.08 3.90
N VAL A 148 6.46 -12.57 2.84
CA VAL A 148 5.85 -13.38 1.79
C VAL A 148 5.03 -14.56 2.33
N ALA A 149 3.69 -14.47 2.30
CA ALA A 149 2.81 -15.64 2.46
C ALA A 149 2.93 -16.64 1.28
N VAL A 150 4.16 -17.01 0.91
CA VAL A 150 4.61 -18.13 0.06
C VAL A 150 5.42 -19.13 0.90
N SER A 151 5.56 -18.94 2.23
CA SER A 151 6.13 -19.99 3.07
C SER A 151 5.17 -21.20 3.20
N LYS A 152 5.48 -22.25 2.41
CA LYS A 152 5.02 -23.65 2.53
C LYS A 152 3.51 -23.92 2.60
N THR A 153 2.74 -23.55 1.56
CA THR A 153 1.39 -24.13 1.39
C THR A 153 1.28 -25.18 0.27
N SER A 154 2.38 -25.88 -0.08
CA SER A 154 2.32 -27.02 -1.01
C SER A 154 2.29 -28.41 -0.35
N GLU A 155 2.62 -28.58 0.94
CA GLU A 155 2.68 -29.93 1.55
C GLU A 155 1.50 -30.27 2.47
N ALA A 156 0.90 -29.28 3.17
CA ALA A 156 -0.06 -29.58 4.24
C ALA A 156 -1.53 -29.70 3.82
N ILE A 157 -1.93 -29.17 2.65
CA ILE A 157 -3.35 -29.15 2.23
C ILE A 157 -3.78 -30.47 1.57
N LYS A 158 -2.85 -31.35 1.18
CA LYS A 158 -3.20 -32.67 0.62
C LYS A 158 -3.72 -33.67 1.66
N ASN A 159 -3.50 -33.46 2.97
CA ASN A 159 -3.84 -34.46 4.00
C ASN A 159 -4.97 -34.07 4.97
N THR A 160 -5.52 -32.87 4.91
CA THR A 160 -6.56 -32.42 5.89
C THR A 160 -7.97 -32.30 5.31
N ALA A 161 -8.17 -32.62 4.02
CA ALA A 161 -9.50 -32.66 3.41
C ALA A 161 -10.30 -33.93 3.77
N ARG A 162 -9.75 -34.83 4.61
CA ARG A 162 -10.42 -36.08 5.03
C ARG A 162 -11.03 -36.04 6.43
N THR A 163 -10.76 -35.00 7.23
CA THR A 163 -11.24 -34.98 8.62
C THR A 163 -11.41 -33.53 9.11
N LEU A 164 -12.63 -32.98 9.02
CA LEU A 164 -13.23 -32.19 10.11
C LEU A 164 -14.68 -31.82 9.77
N LYS A 165 -15.56 -32.54 10.46
CA LYS A 165 -17.00 -32.36 10.61
C LYS A 165 -17.31 -31.04 11.36
N PHE A 166 -18.40 -30.40 10.97
CA PHE A 166 -19.35 -29.58 11.73
C PHE A 166 -18.85 -28.71 12.91
N TYR A 167 -19.16 -27.42 12.87
CA TYR A 167 -20.06 -26.80 13.87
C TYR A 167 -20.61 -25.47 13.34
N VAL A 168 -21.91 -25.45 13.10
CA VAL A 168 -22.75 -24.26 13.04
C VAL A 168 -23.16 -23.97 14.49
N TYR A 169 -22.96 -22.75 14.97
CA TYR A 169 -23.87 -22.21 15.99
C TYR A 169 -24.24 -20.76 15.67
N ARG A 170 -25.52 -20.65 15.34
CA ARG A 170 -26.41 -19.49 15.49
C ARG A 170 -26.24 -18.87 16.88
N PHE A 171 -26.35 -17.56 16.99
CA PHE A 171 -27.22 -16.94 17.99
C PHE A 171 -27.70 -15.57 17.50
N PHE A 172 -29.02 -15.47 17.33
CA PHE A 172 -29.79 -14.24 17.52
C PHE A 172 -30.06 -14.14 19.03
N LEU A 173 -29.66 -13.05 19.66
CA LEU A 173 -30.52 -11.99 20.20
C LEU A 173 -29.61 -10.83 20.64
#